data_AF-A0A5C3NTF1-F1
#
_entry.id   AF-A0A5C3NTF1-F1
#
_cell.length_a   1.000
_cell.length_b   1.000
_cell.length_c   1.000
_cell.angle_alpha   90.00
_cell.angle_beta   90.00
_cell.angle_gamma   90.00
#
_symmetry.space_group_name_H-M   'P 1'
#
loop_
_entity.id
_entity.type
_entity.pdbx_description
1 polymer ?
#
loop_
_entity_poly.entity_id
_entity_poly.type
_entity_poly.pdbx_seq_one_letter_code
_entity_poly.pdbx_strand_id
1 'polypeptide(L)'
;MSQTEATCTCGKCFEGWLSSRMRERLEYSTELRYELSKSLLRTQDGVPDDITSVLPIDYAHIDTSVHYLPAAVRTKIGPSAPSEDSPAGDTVYRGYVAVFKVIKDLIDGEDADRDGFPSVSTISDRLSKLRDASGDSSARLIAAYMDNGGLAEYALDCIVDRAREELSPLGRHYDAENQYIDAVLESEWENHAACANDLDFPLVRVKLGLSAETLGVVPDDEADSRDPPSDDE
;
A
#
# COMPACT_ATOMS: atom_id res chain seq x y z
N MET A 1 1.85 -29.64 -16.53
CA MET A 1 1.70 -28.41 -17.34
C MET A 1 2.93 -27.57 -17.06
N SER A 2 3.77 -27.36 -18.07
CA SER A 2 5.07 -26.72 -17.92
C SER A 2 4.85 -25.25 -17.53
N GLN A 3 5.32 -24.85 -16.35
CA GLN A 3 5.44 -23.44 -16.00
C GLN A 3 6.43 -22.82 -16.98
N THR A 4 5.94 -22.02 -17.92
CA THR A 4 6.80 -21.14 -18.69
C THR A 4 7.28 -20.08 -17.71
N GLU A 5 8.54 -20.16 -17.28
CA GLU A 5 9.18 -19.05 -16.58
C GLU A 5 9.06 -17.85 -17.50
N ALA A 6 8.20 -16.89 -17.15
CA ALA A 6 8.05 -15.64 -17.89
C ALA A 6 9.32 -14.79 -17.67
N THR A 7 10.38 -15.16 -18.38
CA THR A 7 11.65 -14.44 -18.41
C THR A 7 11.51 -13.20 -19.27
N CYS A 8 12.03 -12.06 -18.82
CA CYS A 8 11.97 -10.81 -19.56
C CYS A 8 12.58 -10.95 -20.96
N THR A 9 11.82 -10.55 -21.97
CA THR A 9 12.27 -10.45 -23.36
C THR A 9 13.31 -9.35 -23.59
N CYS A 10 13.38 -8.37 -22.68
CA CYS A 10 14.29 -7.23 -22.68
C CYS A 10 15.72 -7.53 -22.21
N GLY A 11 15.93 -8.65 -21.49
CA GLY A 11 17.22 -8.99 -20.86
C GLY A 11 17.71 -8.04 -19.75
N LYS A 12 16.92 -7.03 -19.37
CA LYS A 12 17.27 -5.98 -18.41
C LYS A 12 16.34 -5.92 -17.19
N CYS A 13 15.37 -6.81 -17.07
CA CYS A 13 14.50 -6.84 -15.90
C CYS A 13 15.29 -7.18 -14.65
N PHE A 14 14.97 -6.48 -13.57
CA PHE A 14 15.33 -6.86 -12.22
C PHE A 14 14.77 -8.26 -11.93
N GLU A 15 15.61 -9.13 -11.36
CA GLU A 15 15.34 -10.57 -11.18
C GLU A 15 14.90 -11.33 -12.44
N GLY A 16 15.15 -10.76 -13.63
CA GLY A 16 14.71 -11.33 -14.89
C GLY A 16 13.20 -11.27 -15.14
N TRP A 17 12.40 -10.60 -14.30
CA TRP A 17 10.94 -10.51 -14.48
C TRP A 17 10.35 -9.12 -14.24
N LEU A 18 10.93 -8.29 -13.37
CA LEU A 18 10.41 -6.97 -13.01
C LEU A 18 11.09 -5.88 -13.84
N SER A 19 10.36 -5.22 -14.74
CA SER A 19 10.93 -4.15 -15.55
C SER A 19 11.23 -2.92 -14.70
N SER A 20 12.17 -2.07 -15.13
CA SER A 20 12.50 -0.83 -14.40
C SER A 20 11.28 0.07 -14.22
N ARG A 21 10.47 0.23 -15.26
CA ARG A 21 9.26 1.05 -15.23
C ARG A 21 8.18 0.48 -14.32
N MET A 22 8.04 -0.85 -14.25
CA MET A 22 7.12 -1.48 -13.31
C MET A 22 7.64 -1.34 -11.87
N ARG A 23 8.94 -1.52 -11.67
CA ARG A 23 9.59 -1.33 -10.37
C ARG A 23 9.37 0.08 -9.83
N GLU A 24 9.67 1.11 -10.63
CA GLU A 24 9.50 2.52 -10.24
C GLU A 24 8.05 2.82 -9.83
N ARG A 25 7.05 2.28 -10.53
CA ARG A 25 5.63 2.43 -10.15
C ARG A 25 5.33 1.81 -8.78
N LEU A 26 5.86 0.63 -8.50
CA LEU A 26 5.68 -0.04 -7.20
C LEU A 26 6.40 0.71 -6.07
N GLU A 27 7.60 1.23 -6.33
CA GLU A 27 8.37 2.04 -5.38
C GLU A 27 7.65 3.35 -5.07
N TYR A 28 7.20 4.08 -6.10
CA TYR A 28 6.43 5.31 -5.94
C TYR A 28 5.10 5.06 -5.20
N SER A 29 4.37 4.00 -5.57
CA SER A 29 3.15 3.61 -4.87
C SER A 29 3.44 3.32 -3.39
N THR A 30 4.52 2.61 -3.08
CA THR A 30 4.93 2.35 -1.69
C THR A 30 5.22 3.63 -0.92
N GLU A 31 6.02 4.53 -1.49
CA GLU A 31 6.37 5.80 -0.87
C GLU A 31 5.14 6.68 -0.62
N LEU A 32 4.28 6.82 -1.63
CA LEU A 32 3.06 7.61 -1.54
C LEU A 32 2.15 7.11 -0.40
N ARG A 33 1.95 5.80 -0.27
CA ARG A 33 1.09 5.22 0.79
C ARG A 33 1.68 5.47 2.16
N TYR A 34 2.98 5.20 2.32
CA TYR A 34 3.63 5.43 3.61
C TYR A 34 3.59 6.91 4.02
N GLU A 35 3.95 7.83 3.13
CA GLU A 35 4.03 9.26 3.48
C GLU A 35 2.64 9.88 3.67
N LEU A 36 1.61 9.46 2.91
CA LEU A 36 0.23 9.89 3.15
C LEU A 36 -0.27 9.43 4.52
N SER A 37 -0.19 8.13 4.83
CA SER A 37 -0.68 7.61 6.11
C SER A 37 0.10 8.18 7.30
N LYS A 38 1.41 8.39 7.15
CA LYS A 38 2.27 9.09 8.13
C LYS A 38 1.88 10.55 8.32
N SER A 39 1.52 11.26 7.25
CA SER A 39 1.00 12.63 7.33
C SER A 39 -0.31 12.67 8.12
N LEU A 40 -1.23 11.73 7.86
CA LEU A 40 -2.47 11.58 8.62
C LEU A 40 -2.21 11.35 10.11
N LEU A 41 -1.27 10.47 10.47
CA LEU A 41 -0.89 10.26 11.86
C LEU A 41 -0.34 11.53 12.54
N ARG A 42 0.50 12.30 11.83
CA ARG A 42 1.05 13.57 12.36
C ARG A 42 -0.03 14.60 12.67
N THR A 43 -1.14 14.60 11.94
CA THR A 43 -2.27 15.50 12.25
C THR A 43 -2.97 15.16 13.56
N GLN A 44 -2.82 13.92 14.04
CA GLN A 44 -3.34 13.49 15.34
C GLN A 44 -2.31 13.58 16.48
N ASP A 45 -1.02 13.45 16.17
CA ASP A 45 0.04 13.53 17.16
C ASP A 45 0.02 14.90 17.87
N GLY A 46 -0.28 14.89 19.17
CA GLY A 46 -0.32 16.10 20.00
C GLY A 46 -1.72 16.70 20.22
N VAL A 47 -2.76 16.10 19.66
CA VAL A 47 -4.15 16.40 20.02
C VAL A 47 -4.47 15.65 21.33
N PRO A 48 -4.95 16.34 22.39
CA PRO A 48 -5.25 15.67 23.66
C PRO A 48 -6.45 14.71 23.52
N ASP A 49 -6.43 13.64 24.33
CA ASP A 49 -7.36 12.49 24.23
C ASP A 49 -8.85 12.87 24.38
N ASP A 50 -9.12 13.98 25.07
CA ASP A 50 -10.46 14.55 25.25
C ASP A 50 -11.02 15.20 23.97
N ILE A 51 -10.14 15.58 23.03
CA ILE A 51 -10.50 16.12 21.72
C ILE A 51 -10.54 15.01 20.66
N THR A 52 -9.59 14.06 20.70
CA THR A 52 -9.56 12.91 19.78
C THR A 52 -10.76 11.99 19.95
N SER A 53 -11.38 11.94 21.14
CA SER A 53 -12.63 11.21 21.40
C SER A 53 -13.89 11.89 20.85
N VAL A 54 -13.83 13.19 20.54
CA VAL A 54 -14.95 13.98 20.00
C VAL A 54 -14.88 14.08 18.47
N LEU A 55 -13.67 14.07 17.89
CA LEU A 55 -13.43 14.08 16.45
C LEU A 55 -12.28 13.14 16.05
N PRO A 56 -12.40 11.81 16.25
CA PRO A 56 -11.40 10.89 15.72
C PRO A 56 -11.43 11.03 14.19
N ILE A 57 -10.28 11.24 13.55
CA ILE A 57 -10.23 11.14 12.09
C ILE A 57 -10.66 9.73 11.76
N ASP A 58 -11.75 9.60 11.01
CA ASP A 58 -12.13 8.32 10.47
C ASP A 58 -11.14 7.98 9.36
N TYR A 59 -10.07 7.27 9.72
CA TYR A 59 -9.09 6.80 8.75
C TYR A 59 -9.76 5.96 7.66
N ALA A 60 -10.88 5.30 7.97
CA ALA A 60 -11.64 4.53 6.99
C ALA A 60 -12.30 5.40 5.91
N HIS A 61 -12.44 6.70 6.15
CA HIS A 61 -13.00 7.66 5.21
C HIS A 61 -11.92 8.43 4.44
N ILE A 62 -10.70 8.57 4.98
CA ILE A 62 -9.63 9.37 4.37
C ILE A 62 -8.57 8.51 3.69
N ASP A 63 -8.10 7.45 4.36
CA ASP A 63 -7.05 6.60 3.82
C ASP A 63 -7.66 5.46 3.00
N THR A 64 -7.65 5.60 1.68
CA THR A 64 -8.20 4.59 0.77
C THR A 64 -7.50 3.22 0.89
N SER A 65 -6.28 3.16 1.44
CA SER A 65 -5.57 1.89 1.63
C SER A 65 -6.28 0.95 2.60
N VAL A 66 -7.09 1.47 3.53
CA VAL A 66 -7.84 0.63 4.47
C VAL A 66 -8.94 -0.19 3.80
N HIS A 67 -9.31 0.11 2.55
CA HIS A 67 -10.27 -0.70 1.77
C HIS A 67 -9.70 -2.04 1.29
N TYR A 68 -8.38 -2.22 1.41
CA TYR A 68 -7.70 -3.50 1.17
C TYR A 68 -7.67 -4.40 2.41
N LEU A 69 -8.11 -3.88 3.55
CA LEU A 69 -8.28 -4.67 4.77
C LEU A 69 -9.63 -5.39 4.73
N PRO A 70 -9.70 -6.66 5.16
CA PRO A 70 -10.97 -7.33 5.39
C PRO A 70 -11.82 -6.54 6.38
N ALA A 71 -13.15 -6.57 6.22
CA ALA A 71 -14.08 -5.83 7.07
C ALA A 71 -13.85 -6.08 8.58
N ALA A 72 -13.49 -7.32 8.96
CA ALA A 72 -13.17 -7.67 10.34
C ALA A 72 -11.98 -6.88 10.93
N VAL A 73 -10.97 -6.58 10.12
CA VAL A 73 -9.79 -5.78 10.52
C VAL A 73 -10.11 -4.28 10.41
N ARG A 74 -10.76 -3.86 9.32
CA ARG A 74 -11.11 -2.46 9.07
C ARG A 74 -11.98 -1.85 10.17
N THR A 75 -12.94 -2.61 10.71
CA THR A 75 -13.78 -2.16 11.84
C THR A 75 -12.99 -1.90 13.12
N LYS A 76 -11.76 -2.42 13.25
CA LYS A 76 -10.86 -2.19 14.39
C LYS A 76 -10.06 -0.90 14.27
N ILE A 77 -9.94 -0.32 13.07
CA ILE A 77 -9.22 0.94 12.81
C ILE A 77 -10.12 2.17 13.05
N GLY A 78 -11.44 1.99 12.99
CA GLY A 78 -12.40 3.07 13.15
C GLY A 78 -12.45 3.71 14.55
N PRO A 79 -13.32 4.71 14.75
CA PRO A 79 -13.46 5.49 15.98
C PRO A 79 -14.09 4.67 17.11
N SER A 80 -13.35 3.68 17.63
CA SER A 80 -13.76 2.92 18.81
C SER A 80 -12.96 3.41 20.00
N ALA A 81 -13.66 3.82 21.06
CA ALA A 81 -13.03 4.12 22.35
C ALA A 81 -12.19 2.90 22.80
N PRO A 82 -10.97 3.11 23.29
CA PRO A 82 -10.16 2.01 23.81
C PRO A 82 -10.92 1.27 24.92
N SER A 83 -10.85 -0.06 24.90
CA SER A 83 -11.32 -0.91 25.99
C SER A 83 -10.15 -1.75 26.48
N GLU A 84 -10.20 -2.26 27.71
CA GLU A 84 -9.12 -3.11 28.26
C GLU A 84 -8.81 -4.33 27.36
N ASP A 85 -9.79 -4.77 26.56
CA ASP A 85 -9.69 -5.93 25.66
C ASP A 85 -9.42 -5.57 24.18
N SER A 86 -9.43 -4.28 23.80
CA SER A 86 -9.20 -3.85 22.41
C SER A 86 -8.28 -2.64 22.36
N PRO A 87 -7.11 -2.72 21.70
CA PRO A 87 -6.26 -1.56 21.48
C PRO A 87 -7.06 -0.47 20.76
N ALA A 88 -6.73 0.81 21.05
CA ALA A 88 -7.36 1.94 20.37
C ALA A 88 -7.23 1.77 18.85
N GLY A 89 -8.24 2.18 18.07
CA GLY A 89 -8.20 2.02 16.61
C GLY A 89 -6.98 2.69 15.96
N ASP A 90 -6.51 3.80 16.55
CA ASP A 90 -5.23 4.45 16.20
C ASP A 90 -4.02 3.50 16.36
N THR A 91 -3.98 2.66 17.39
CA THR A 91 -2.88 1.70 17.59
C THR A 91 -2.85 0.64 16.48
N VAL A 92 -4.02 0.12 16.08
CA VAL A 92 -4.14 -0.86 14.98
C VAL A 92 -3.76 -0.20 13.66
N TYR A 93 -4.20 1.02 13.41
CA TYR A 93 -3.86 1.78 12.21
C TYR A 93 -2.37 2.11 12.14
N ARG A 94 -1.74 2.57 13.23
CA ARG A 94 -0.28 2.76 13.29
C ARG A 94 0.48 1.49 13.01
N GLY A 95 -0.02 0.33 13.46
CA GLY A 95 0.52 -0.97 13.11
C GLY A 95 0.40 -1.28 11.61
N TYR A 96 -0.72 -0.94 10.98
CA TYR A 96 -0.89 -1.03 9.52
C TYR A 96 0.07 -0.12 8.75
N VAL A 97 0.24 1.14 9.19
CA VAL A 97 1.23 2.09 8.61
C VAL A 97 2.66 1.58 8.76
N ALA A 98 2.97 0.89 9.87
CA ALA A 98 4.28 0.27 10.06
C ALA A 98 4.55 -0.84 9.01
N VAL A 99 3.53 -1.48 8.44
CA VAL A 99 3.71 -2.42 7.32
C VAL A 99 4.20 -1.70 6.07
N PHE A 100 3.58 -0.57 5.69
CA PHE A 100 4.07 0.26 4.58
C PHE A 100 5.51 0.73 4.81
N LYS A 101 5.83 1.14 6.05
CA LYS A 101 7.21 1.47 6.43
C LYS A 101 8.16 0.32 6.19
N VAL A 102 7.80 -0.89 6.64
CA VAL A 102 8.62 -2.08 6.44
C VAL A 102 8.82 -2.33 4.96
N ILE A 103 7.78 -2.27 4.13
CA ILE A 103 7.91 -2.46 2.68
C ILE A 103 8.86 -1.42 2.08
N LYS A 104 8.72 -0.14 2.46
CA LYS A 104 9.61 0.93 2.02
C LYS A 104 11.06 0.67 2.43
N ASP A 105 11.31 0.41 3.71
CA ASP A 105 12.66 0.11 4.23
C ASP A 105 13.24 -1.14 3.53
N LEU A 106 12.37 -2.09 3.16
CA LEU A 106 12.76 -3.28 2.44
C LEU A 106 13.12 -2.99 0.97
N ILE A 107 12.52 -2.01 0.33
CA ILE A 107 12.85 -1.55 -1.03
C ILE A 107 14.15 -0.72 -1.01
N ASP A 108 14.25 0.21 -0.05
CA ASP A 108 15.36 1.17 0.05
C ASP A 108 16.66 0.54 0.58
N GLY A 109 16.56 -0.57 1.30
CA GLY A 109 17.69 -1.16 2.01
C GLY A 109 18.87 -1.51 1.09
N GLU A 110 20.05 -0.98 1.40
CA GLU A 110 21.33 -1.24 0.73
C GLU A 110 21.94 -2.62 1.03
N ASP A 111 21.13 -3.62 1.41
CA ASP A 111 21.66 -4.97 1.56
C ASP A 111 22.01 -5.50 0.16
N ALA A 112 23.30 -5.48 -0.16
CA ALA A 112 23.85 -5.97 -1.42
C ALA A 112 23.54 -7.45 -1.71
N ASP A 113 23.11 -8.20 -0.68
CA ASP A 113 22.70 -9.61 -0.75
C ASP A 113 21.17 -9.79 -0.88
N ARG A 114 20.39 -8.71 -1.08
CA ARG A 114 18.95 -8.87 -1.37
C ARG A 114 18.73 -9.15 -2.83
N ASP A 115 18.51 -10.44 -3.08
CA ASP A 115 18.26 -10.98 -4.40
C ASP A 115 16.95 -10.49 -5.05
N GLY A 116 16.07 -9.75 -4.35
CA GLY A 116 14.73 -9.48 -4.88
C GLY A 116 13.83 -8.42 -4.26
N PHE A 117 12.73 -8.14 -4.97
CA PHE A 117 11.68 -7.21 -4.53
C PHE A 117 10.88 -7.86 -3.39
N PRO A 118 10.46 -7.11 -2.35
CA PRO A 118 9.81 -7.71 -1.19
C PRO A 118 8.51 -8.44 -1.52
N SER A 119 8.51 -9.77 -1.33
CA SER A 119 7.33 -10.62 -1.38
C SER A 119 6.55 -10.63 -0.05
N VAL A 120 5.32 -11.15 -0.06
CA VAL A 120 4.49 -11.35 1.15
C VAL A 120 5.26 -12.13 2.23
N SER A 121 6.00 -13.18 1.85
CA SER A 121 6.78 -13.98 2.79
C SER A 121 7.90 -13.15 3.43
N THR A 122 8.65 -12.40 2.62
CA THR A 122 9.77 -11.56 3.07
C THR A 122 9.28 -10.48 4.04
N ILE A 123 8.15 -9.85 3.74
CA ILE A 123 7.54 -8.82 4.58
C ILE A 123 7.04 -9.44 5.90
N SER A 124 6.34 -10.57 5.83
CA SER A 124 5.81 -11.28 7.00
C SER A 124 6.92 -11.73 7.95
N ASP A 125 8.04 -12.21 7.41
CA ASP A 125 9.23 -12.58 8.19
C ASP A 125 9.83 -11.37 8.90
N ARG A 126 9.91 -10.22 8.21
CA ARG A 126 10.42 -8.99 8.81
C ARG A 126 9.50 -8.46 9.90
N LEU A 127 8.18 -8.46 9.68
CA LEU A 127 7.19 -8.05 10.68
C LEU A 127 7.27 -8.92 11.93
N SER A 128 7.39 -10.24 11.77
CA SER A 128 7.52 -11.18 12.90
C SER A 128 8.77 -10.88 13.73
N LYS A 129 9.92 -10.63 13.07
CA LYS A 129 11.16 -10.25 13.77
C LYS A 129 11.04 -8.92 14.52
N LEU A 130 10.36 -7.93 13.94
CA LEU A 130 10.13 -6.64 14.57
C LEU A 130 9.15 -6.72 15.74
N ARG A 131 8.12 -7.56 15.63
CA ARG A 131 7.16 -7.84 16.70
C ARG A 131 7.84 -8.45 17.93
N ASP A 132 8.78 -9.35 17.72
CA ASP A 132 9.48 -10.07 18.80
C ASP A 132 10.66 -9.26 19.38
N ALA A 133 11.00 -8.10 18.80
CA ALA A 133 12.06 -7.22 19.27
C ALA A 133 11.63 -6.50 20.56
N SER A 134 12.09 -7.02 21.71
CA SER A 134 11.77 -6.48 23.03
C SER A 134 12.25 -5.02 23.20
N GLY A 135 11.31 -4.12 23.52
CA GLY A 135 11.60 -2.74 23.97
C GLY A 135 11.29 -1.64 22.95
N ASP A 136 10.91 -1.97 21.72
CA ASP A 136 10.52 -0.98 20.71
C ASP A 136 9.01 -0.67 20.80
N SER A 137 8.66 0.61 20.81
CA SER A 137 7.28 1.07 20.62
C SER A 137 6.66 0.52 19.34
N SER A 138 7.45 0.34 18.28
CA SER A 138 7.00 -0.20 16.99
C SER A 138 6.56 -1.66 17.11
N ALA A 139 7.20 -2.45 17.99
CA ALA A 139 6.84 -3.85 18.20
C ALA A 139 5.40 -4.00 18.73
N ARG A 140 4.98 -3.10 19.63
CA ARG A 140 3.61 -3.07 20.17
C ARG A 140 2.56 -2.71 19.11
N LEU A 141 2.88 -1.75 18.24
CA LEU A 141 1.99 -1.33 17.15
C LEU A 141 1.81 -2.46 16.13
N ILE A 142 2.90 -3.10 15.72
CA ILE A 142 2.89 -4.25 14.82
C ILE A 142 2.10 -5.41 15.44
N ALA A 143 2.33 -5.72 16.72
CA ALA A 143 1.56 -6.73 17.44
C ALA A 143 0.05 -6.42 17.42
N ALA A 144 -0.34 -5.19 17.75
CA ALA A 144 -1.75 -4.79 17.76
C ALA A 144 -2.42 -4.99 16.38
N TYR A 145 -1.76 -4.66 15.28
CA TYR A 145 -2.27 -4.91 13.94
C TYR A 145 -2.43 -6.41 13.64
N MET A 146 -1.38 -7.20 13.90
CA MET A 146 -1.37 -8.64 13.59
C MET A 146 -2.36 -9.41 14.47
N ASP A 147 -2.46 -9.09 15.76
CA ASP A 147 -3.37 -9.75 16.71
C ASP A 147 -4.84 -9.45 16.39
N ASN A 148 -5.11 -8.38 15.63
CA ASN A 148 -6.44 -8.05 15.11
C ASN A 148 -6.70 -8.60 13.69
N GLY A 149 -5.90 -9.56 13.23
CA GLY A 149 -6.08 -10.24 11.94
C GLY A 149 -5.43 -9.52 10.75
N GLY A 150 -4.58 -8.52 11.02
CA GLY A 150 -3.79 -7.82 10.02
C GLY A 150 -2.70 -8.71 9.41
N LEU A 151 -2.54 -8.64 8.08
CA LEU A 151 -1.54 -9.40 7.32
C LEU A 151 -0.70 -8.47 6.44
N ALA A 152 0.48 -8.95 6.04
CA ALA A 152 1.38 -8.22 5.13
C ALA A 152 0.77 -8.05 3.74
N GLU A 153 0.02 -9.07 3.28
CA GLU A 153 -0.58 -9.09 1.95
C GLU A 153 -1.56 -7.96 1.72
N TYR A 154 -2.29 -7.48 2.73
CA TYR A 154 -3.24 -6.38 2.56
C TYR A 154 -2.55 -5.06 2.15
N ALA A 155 -1.40 -4.75 2.75
CA ALA A 155 -0.62 -3.57 2.40
C ALA A 155 0.05 -3.74 1.02
N LEU A 156 0.60 -4.92 0.74
CA LEU A 156 1.26 -5.19 -0.53
C LEU A 156 0.26 -5.21 -1.70
N ASP A 157 -0.93 -5.77 -1.48
CA ASP A 157 -2.03 -5.75 -2.43
C ASP A 157 -2.46 -4.32 -2.77
N CYS A 158 -2.62 -3.46 -1.75
CA CYS A 158 -2.86 -2.03 -1.93
C CYS A 158 -1.80 -1.38 -2.82
N ILE A 159 -0.51 -1.64 -2.55
CA ILE A 159 0.59 -1.04 -3.34
C ILE A 159 0.49 -1.45 -4.81
N VAL A 160 0.33 -2.74 -5.07
CA VAL A 160 0.29 -3.29 -6.44
C VAL A 160 -0.95 -2.81 -7.19
N ASP A 161 -2.11 -2.86 -6.54
CA ASP A 161 -3.37 -2.46 -7.17
C ASP A 161 -3.43 -0.96 -7.41
N ARG A 162 -2.99 -0.12 -6.46
CA ARG A 162 -2.93 1.34 -6.70
C ARG A 162 -1.85 1.74 -7.70
N ALA A 163 -0.73 1.03 -7.77
CA ALA A 163 0.25 1.22 -8.85
C ALA A 163 -0.37 0.95 -10.23
N ARG A 164 -1.27 -0.03 -10.33
CA ARG A 164 -2.05 -0.29 -11.55
C ARG A 164 -3.08 0.81 -11.80
N GLU A 165 -3.87 1.12 -10.78
CA GLU A 165 -5.06 1.97 -10.91
C GLU A 165 -4.76 3.46 -11.11
N GLU A 166 -3.68 3.97 -10.50
CA GLU A 166 -3.32 5.40 -10.53
C GLU A 166 -2.12 5.71 -11.41
N LEU A 167 -1.12 4.82 -11.44
CA LEU A 167 0.19 5.11 -12.03
C LEU A 167 0.39 4.44 -13.39
N SER A 168 -0.64 3.79 -13.93
CA SER A 168 -0.51 3.04 -15.19
C SER A 168 -1.67 3.30 -16.14
N PRO A 169 -1.44 3.26 -17.46
CA PRO A 169 -2.51 3.38 -18.47
C PRO A 169 -3.61 2.30 -18.39
N LEU A 170 -3.44 1.26 -17.58
CA LEU A 170 -4.45 0.21 -17.37
C LEU A 170 -5.48 0.55 -16.29
N GLY A 171 -5.22 1.59 -15.50
CA GLY A 171 -6.00 1.99 -14.34
C GLY A 171 -7.16 2.92 -14.66
N ARG A 172 -8.20 2.90 -13.84
CA ARG A 172 -9.36 3.80 -13.96
C ARG A 172 -9.07 5.21 -13.46
N HIS A 173 -8.10 5.36 -12.56
CA HIS A 173 -7.71 6.64 -11.97
C HIS A 173 -6.45 7.23 -12.63
N TYR A 174 -6.01 6.68 -13.76
CA TYR A 174 -4.91 7.22 -14.55
C TYR A 174 -5.39 8.43 -15.35
N ASP A 175 -5.13 9.62 -14.79
CA ASP A 175 -5.62 10.89 -15.30
C ASP A 175 -4.59 11.64 -16.18
N ALA A 176 -4.97 12.86 -16.61
CA ALA A 176 -4.12 13.70 -17.45
C ALA A 176 -2.84 14.18 -16.75
N GLU A 177 -2.85 14.27 -15.41
CA GLU A 177 -1.66 14.64 -14.63
C GLU A 177 -0.65 13.50 -14.65
N ASN A 178 -1.10 12.26 -14.40
CA ASN A 178 -0.25 11.08 -14.48
C ASN A 178 0.31 10.86 -15.89
N GLN A 179 -0.48 11.13 -16.94
CA GLN A 179 0.00 11.11 -18.32
C GLN A 179 1.09 12.14 -18.59
N TYR A 180 0.95 13.34 -18.05
CA TYR A 180 1.96 14.38 -18.18
C TYR A 180 3.25 14.00 -17.45
N ILE A 181 3.14 13.47 -16.23
CA ILE A 181 4.28 12.97 -15.45
C ILE A 181 4.99 11.85 -16.23
N ASP A 182 4.27 10.85 -16.72
CA ASP A 182 4.84 9.78 -17.53
C ASP A 182 5.52 10.33 -18.79
N ALA A 183 4.91 11.29 -19.50
CA ALA A 183 5.49 11.87 -20.71
C ALA A 183 6.78 12.67 -20.43
N VAL A 184 6.82 13.38 -19.30
CA VAL A 184 8.03 14.10 -18.86
C VAL A 184 9.12 13.10 -18.48
N LEU A 185 8.78 12.08 -17.68
CA LEU A 185 9.72 11.05 -17.27
C LEU A 185 10.18 10.19 -18.45
N GLU A 186 9.33 9.93 -19.46
CA GLU A 186 9.71 9.22 -20.68
C GLU A 186 10.83 9.94 -21.45
N SER A 187 10.87 11.27 -21.41
CA SER A 187 11.95 12.05 -21.99
C SER A 187 13.27 11.95 -21.22
N GLU A 188 13.22 11.60 -19.93
CA GLU A 188 14.38 11.30 -19.09
C GLU A 188 14.75 9.81 -19.14
N TRP A 189 13.77 8.95 -19.43
CA TRP A 189 13.87 7.50 -19.60
C TRP A 189 14.31 7.07 -21.01
N GLU A 190 14.99 7.93 -21.78
CA GLU A 190 15.55 7.58 -23.11
C GLU A 190 16.41 6.28 -23.09
N ASN A 191 16.81 5.80 -21.90
CA ASN A 191 17.56 4.57 -21.68
C ASN A 191 16.73 3.32 -21.30
N HIS A 192 15.44 3.44 -20.98
CA HIS A 192 14.58 2.31 -20.64
C HIS A 192 13.93 1.76 -21.91
N ALA A 193 14.49 0.67 -22.43
CA ALA A 193 13.89 -0.05 -23.54
C ALA A 193 12.49 -0.58 -23.14
N ALA A 194 11.50 -0.35 -24.00
CA ALA A 194 10.16 -0.89 -23.82
C ALA A 194 10.20 -2.39 -23.53
N CYS A 195 9.46 -2.81 -22.51
CA CYS A 195 9.46 -4.18 -22.03
C CYS A 195 8.04 -4.73 -22.02
N ALA A 196 7.88 -6.00 -22.42
CA ALA A 196 6.58 -6.69 -22.33
C ALA A 196 6.05 -6.75 -20.89
N ASN A 197 6.94 -6.66 -19.90
CA ASN A 197 6.61 -6.72 -18.48
C ASN A 197 6.33 -5.34 -17.86
N ASP A 198 6.38 -4.24 -18.64
CA ASP A 198 6.15 -2.88 -18.13
C ASP A 198 4.78 -2.68 -17.49
N LEU A 199 3.79 -3.51 -17.86
CA LEU A 199 2.42 -3.46 -17.39
C LEU A 199 1.87 -4.83 -16.98
N ASP A 200 2.74 -5.84 -16.77
CA ASP A 200 2.33 -7.20 -16.41
C ASP A 200 2.09 -7.34 -14.90
N PHE A 201 1.04 -6.67 -14.41
CA PHE A 201 0.59 -6.78 -13.02
C PHE A 201 0.22 -8.22 -12.61
N PRO A 202 -0.38 -9.07 -13.47
CA PRO A 202 -0.58 -10.49 -13.14
C PRO A 202 0.72 -11.20 -12.77
N LEU A 203 1.80 -11.00 -13.54
CA LEU A 203 3.12 -11.56 -13.22
C LEU A 203 3.65 -11.01 -11.89
N VAL A 204 3.51 -9.69 -11.64
CA VAL A 204 3.89 -9.06 -10.36
C VAL A 204 3.19 -9.74 -9.19
N ARG A 205 1.86 -9.89 -9.25
CA ARG A 205 1.08 -10.52 -8.17
C ARG A 205 1.56 -11.93 -7.87
N VAL A 206 1.78 -12.75 -8.90
CA VAL A 206 2.31 -14.12 -8.76
C VAL A 206 3.68 -14.11 -8.11
N LYS A 207 4.59 -13.24 -8.55
CA LYS A 207 5.97 -13.17 -8.04
C LYS A 207 6.05 -12.66 -6.60
N LEU A 208 5.14 -11.78 -6.20
CA LEU A 208 5.07 -11.25 -4.84
C LEU A 208 4.30 -12.17 -3.88
N GLY A 209 3.63 -13.21 -4.37
CA GLY A 209 2.84 -14.14 -3.56
C GLY A 209 1.44 -13.64 -3.21
N LEU A 210 0.87 -12.76 -4.04
CA LEU A 210 -0.50 -12.26 -3.91
C LEU A 210 -1.50 -13.14 -4.66
N SER A 211 -2.77 -13.06 -4.26
CA SER A 211 -3.90 -13.64 -5.01
C SER A 211 -4.00 -13.06 -6.42
N ALA A 212 -4.65 -13.77 -7.35
CA ALA A 212 -4.87 -13.24 -8.70
C ALA A 212 -5.79 -12.00 -8.69
N GLU A 213 -6.81 -12.00 -7.84
CA GLU A 213 -7.75 -10.89 -7.66
C GLU A 213 -7.32 -10.00 -6.49
N THR A 214 -7.55 -8.69 -6.64
CA THR A 214 -7.33 -7.69 -5.58
C THR A 214 -8.29 -7.93 -4.41
N LEU A 215 -7.81 -7.69 -3.20
CA LEU A 215 -8.60 -7.70 -1.96
C LEU A 215 -9.28 -6.34 -1.74
N GLY A 216 -8.82 -5.30 -2.44
CA GLY A 216 -9.36 -3.95 -2.37
C GLY A 216 -10.84 -3.89 -2.75
N VAL A 217 -11.66 -3.37 -1.85
CA VAL A 217 -13.05 -3.00 -2.13
C VAL A 217 -13.14 -1.48 -2.09
N VAL A 218 -12.58 -0.83 -3.12
CA VAL A 218 -12.67 0.63 -3.28
C VAL A 218 -14.11 0.97 -3.68
N PRO A 219 -14.82 1.82 -2.93
CA PRO A 219 -16.15 2.29 -3.33
C PRO A 219 -16.09 2.94 -4.71
N ASP A 220 -17.04 2.63 -5.61
CA ASP A 220 -17.14 3.39 -6.86
C ASP A 220 -17.54 4.84 -6.52
N ASP A 221 -16.72 5.81 -6.94
CA ASP A 221 -16.93 7.26 -6.75
C ASP A 221 -18.25 7.78 -7.36
N GLU A 222 -18.94 6.95 -8.15
CA GLU A 222 -20.23 7.27 -8.80
C GLU A 222 -21.35 7.62 -7.79
N ALA A 223 -21.23 7.24 -6.52
CA ALA A 223 -22.25 7.49 -5.51
C ALA A 223 -22.32 8.95 -5.00
N ASP A 224 -21.26 9.74 -5.23
CA ASP A 224 -21.14 11.14 -4.75
C ASP A 224 -21.46 12.19 -5.83
N SER A 225 -21.87 11.74 -7.02
CA SER A 225 -22.29 12.61 -8.14
C SER A 225 -23.72 13.16 -8.01
N ARG A 226 -24.35 13.05 -6.83
CA ARG A 226 -25.64 13.72 -6.61
C ARG A 226 -25.37 15.20 -6.41
N ASP A 227 -25.41 15.93 -7.52
CA ASP A 227 -25.49 17.39 -7.52
C ASP A 227 -26.42 17.85 -6.39
N PRO A 228 -25.99 18.76 -5.50
CA PRO A 228 -26.91 19.35 -4.55
C PRO A 228 -28.08 19.95 -5.35
N PRO A 229 -29.34 19.74 -4.93
CA PRO A 229 -30.47 20.32 -5.64
C PRO A 229 -30.21 21.81 -5.80
N SER A 230 -30.24 22.29 -7.05
CA SER A 230 -30.12 23.72 -7.32
C SER A 230 -31.22 24.43 -6.55
N ASP A 231 -30.82 25.30 -5.63
CA ASP A 231 -31.73 26.26 -5.00
C ASP A 231 -32.19 27.23 -6.09
N ASP A 232 -33.21 26.83 -6.84
CA ASP A 232 -33.98 27.73 -7.71
C ASP A 232 -34.97 28.51 -6.83
N GLU A 233 -34.62 29.77 -6.50
CA GLU A 233 -35.56 30.87 -6.24
C GLU A 233 -35.37 32.01 -7.25
#